data_AF-A0A831PU16-F1
#
_entry.id   AF-A0A831PU16-F1
#
_cell.length_a   1.000
_cell.length_b   1.000
_cell.length_c   1.000
_cell.angle_alpha   90.00
_cell.angle_beta   90.00
_cell.angle_gamma   90.00
#
_symmetry.space_group_name_H-M   'P 1'
#
loop_
_entity.id
_entity.type
_entity.pdbx_description
1 polymer ?
#
loop_
_entity_poly.entity_id
_entity_poly.type
_entity_poly.pdbx_seq_one_letter_code
_entity_poly.pdbx_strand_id
1 'polypeptide(L)'
;MTTKNFHAIHIIEEKCIGCTHCMAACPTRAIRVKDGKAVIIDQLCIDCAECLRVCPHDAVASRTTSFAALEGFDYKVAIPSTVIYGQFGPTIVPNEILSALRLIGFDEVYDLSSICELNCAATEEYLHEHPKPRPFITSTCPVVVRIIQRRYPTLCGQLLPIEPPREIAAKILRTILPKALGIPAEKIGIIHITPCPAKMVSINSPASLERSYLDGAISIRDIFPQILEALRKSEEDVLMRHLFPETLFSGIGMGWPLSGGETRGLKRHRAVAVSGIRDTMRVLDEVEGGLLQDIDFLECTACPDGCVGGPLGVENRFLAKSRILELVAAAGEHAVVDLKDVSRLYHKNFLSFDHPVSPVGARPLDPDPAKAIRKAKRREKVFARLPLRDCGVCGAPDCRSLADDIVRGYARLEDCPFAKTDTKEKR
;
A
#
# COMPACT_ATOMS: atom_id res chain seq x y z
N MET A 1 1.72 23.61 -14.89
CA MET A 1 2.28 22.29 -15.24
C MET A 1 1.79 21.32 -14.18
N THR A 2 0.78 20.50 -14.47
CA THR A 2 0.25 19.51 -13.53
C THR A 2 1.32 18.44 -13.32
N THR A 3 1.93 18.40 -12.15
CA THR A 3 2.78 17.28 -11.71
C THR A 3 1.97 16.00 -11.91
N LYS A 4 2.41 15.15 -12.86
CA LYS A 4 1.83 13.82 -13.05
C LYS A 4 2.10 13.06 -11.74
N ASN A 5 1.05 12.78 -10.96
CA ASN A 5 1.17 11.93 -9.79
C ASN A 5 1.79 10.60 -10.21
N PHE A 6 2.83 10.16 -9.48
CA PHE A 6 3.48 8.89 -9.77
C PHE A 6 2.49 7.73 -9.56
N HIS A 7 2.44 6.81 -10.53
CA HIS A 7 1.70 5.56 -10.46
C HIS A 7 2.67 4.40 -10.62
N ALA A 8 2.53 3.39 -9.75
CA ALA A 8 3.37 2.21 -9.80
C ALA A 8 2.86 1.21 -10.83
N ILE A 9 1.54 1.15 -11.05
CA ILE A 9 0.92 0.16 -11.94
C ILE A 9 0.79 0.69 -13.37
N HIS A 10 1.18 -0.14 -14.35
CA HIS A 10 1.04 0.16 -15.76
C HIS A 10 0.68 -1.09 -16.57
N ILE A 11 0.16 -0.88 -17.79
CA ILE A 11 -0.18 -1.94 -18.74
C ILE A 11 0.97 -2.09 -19.74
N ILE A 12 1.36 -3.33 -20.00
CA ILE A 12 2.26 -3.72 -21.10
C ILE A 12 1.37 -4.00 -22.31
N GLU A 13 1.29 -3.04 -23.22
CA GLU A 13 0.32 -3.07 -24.33
C GLU A 13 0.49 -4.29 -25.23
N GLU A 14 1.74 -4.74 -25.44
CA GLU A 14 2.09 -5.87 -26.31
C GLU A 14 1.53 -7.19 -25.79
N LYS A 15 1.43 -7.33 -24.47
CA LYS A 15 0.90 -8.53 -23.80
C LYS A 15 -0.61 -8.46 -23.57
N CYS A 16 -1.20 -7.28 -23.60
CA CYS A 16 -2.61 -7.08 -23.29
C CYS A 16 -3.50 -7.53 -24.45
N ILE A 17 -4.46 -8.43 -24.19
CA ILE A 17 -5.44 -8.87 -25.21
C ILE A 17 -6.86 -8.34 -24.96
N GLY A 18 -7.03 -7.42 -23.99
CA GLY A 18 -8.33 -6.82 -23.70
C GLY A 18 -9.34 -7.74 -23.03
N CYS A 19 -8.92 -8.82 -22.36
CA CYS A 19 -9.81 -9.83 -21.76
C CYS A 19 -10.64 -9.37 -20.54
N THR A 20 -10.68 -8.08 -20.22
CA THR A 20 -11.49 -7.44 -19.16
C THR A 20 -11.28 -7.88 -17.69
N HIS A 21 -10.43 -8.87 -17.39
CA HIS A 21 -10.22 -9.37 -16.02
C HIS A 21 -9.79 -8.26 -15.05
N CYS A 22 -8.80 -7.45 -15.45
CA CYS A 22 -8.33 -6.31 -14.68
C CYS A 22 -9.40 -5.23 -14.48
N MET A 23 -10.26 -5.01 -15.49
CA MET A 23 -11.38 -4.08 -15.41
C MET A 23 -12.41 -4.52 -14.38
N ALA A 24 -12.78 -5.80 -14.39
CA ALA A 24 -13.74 -6.39 -13.44
C ALA A 24 -13.20 -6.40 -12.00
N ALA A 25 -11.89 -6.60 -11.82
CA ALA A 25 -11.28 -6.64 -10.49
C ALA A 25 -11.03 -5.26 -9.86
N CYS A 26 -10.97 -4.18 -10.66
CA CYS A 26 -10.57 -2.87 -10.17
C CYS A 26 -11.62 -2.26 -9.21
N PRO A 27 -11.30 -2.05 -7.92
CA PRO A 27 -12.29 -1.62 -6.91
C PRO A 27 -12.77 -0.19 -7.12
N THR A 28 -11.96 0.66 -7.75
CA THR A 28 -12.28 2.07 -8.03
C THR A 28 -12.72 2.30 -9.46
N ARG A 29 -12.95 1.23 -10.24
CA ARG A 29 -13.37 1.31 -11.64
C ARG A 29 -12.42 2.19 -12.48
N ALA A 30 -11.13 2.11 -12.18
CA ALA A 30 -10.11 2.92 -12.85
C ALA A 30 -9.74 2.39 -14.24
N ILE A 31 -10.15 1.18 -14.61
CA ILE A 31 -9.74 0.56 -15.87
C ILE A 31 -10.89 0.60 -16.87
N ARG A 32 -10.56 0.88 -18.13
CA ARG A 32 -11.41 0.69 -19.31
C ARG A 32 -10.73 -0.29 -20.27
N VAL A 33 -11.48 -0.92 -21.16
CA VAL A 33 -10.93 -1.62 -22.32
C VAL A 33 -11.35 -0.86 -23.58
N LYS A 34 -10.39 -0.39 -24.36
CA LYS A 34 -10.61 0.35 -25.62
C LYS A 34 -9.69 -0.21 -26.68
N ASP A 35 -10.22 -0.39 -27.89
CA ASP A 35 -9.46 -0.91 -29.03
C ASP A 35 -8.70 -2.21 -28.70
N GLY A 36 -9.33 -3.07 -27.90
CA GLY A 36 -8.75 -4.34 -27.45
C GLY A 36 -7.66 -4.23 -26.37
N LYS A 37 -7.43 -3.05 -25.78
CA LYS A 37 -6.39 -2.82 -24.77
C LYS A 37 -6.94 -2.20 -23.48
N ALA A 38 -6.37 -2.60 -22.35
CA ALA A 38 -6.70 -2.01 -21.06
C ALA A 38 -6.06 -0.62 -20.92
N VAL A 39 -6.84 0.35 -20.45
CA VAL A 39 -6.41 1.73 -20.20
C VAL A 39 -6.72 2.10 -18.76
N ILE A 40 -5.72 2.58 -18.02
CA ILE A 40 -5.85 3.04 -16.63
C ILE A 40 -6.19 4.53 -16.62
N ILE A 41 -7.20 4.90 -15.84
CA ILE A 41 -7.56 6.27 -15.52
C ILE A 41 -6.83 6.65 -14.23
N ASP A 42 -5.70 7.35 -14.37
CA ASP A 42 -4.81 7.77 -13.28
C ASP A 42 -5.56 8.40 -12.09
N GLN A 43 -6.54 9.27 -12.35
CA GLN A 43 -7.26 9.95 -11.26
C GLN A 43 -8.15 9.02 -10.41
N LEU A 44 -8.45 7.81 -10.88
CA LEU A 44 -9.22 6.81 -10.15
C LEU A 44 -8.33 5.69 -9.57
N CYS A 45 -7.11 5.52 -10.11
CA CYS A 45 -6.21 4.47 -9.67
C CYS A 45 -5.66 4.75 -8.27
N ILE A 46 -5.80 3.77 -7.38
CA ILE A 46 -5.25 3.79 -6.01
C ILE A 46 -4.02 2.89 -5.87
N ASP A 47 -3.50 2.36 -6.98
CA ASP A 47 -2.29 1.51 -7.02
C ASP A 47 -2.38 0.25 -6.15
N CYS A 48 -3.59 -0.25 -5.89
CA CYS A 48 -3.85 -1.46 -5.10
C CYS A 48 -3.34 -2.76 -5.77
N ALA A 49 -3.10 -2.71 -7.09
CA ALA A 49 -2.60 -3.82 -7.90
C ALA A 49 -3.48 -5.09 -7.91
N GLU A 50 -4.79 -4.96 -7.64
CA GLU A 50 -5.73 -6.07 -7.89
C GLU A 50 -5.75 -6.47 -9.37
N CYS A 51 -5.57 -5.51 -10.28
CA CYS A 51 -5.40 -5.78 -11.71
C CYS A 51 -4.15 -6.62 -12.04
N LEU A 52 -3.06 -6.47 -11.27
CA LEU A 52 -1.84 -7.26 -11.41
C LEU A 52 -2.11 -8.73 -11.05
N ARG A 53 -2.88 -8.99 -9.98
CA ARG A 53 -3.18 -10.34 -9.50
C ARG A 53 -4.02 -11.15 -10.48
N VAL A 54 -4.95 -10.51 -11.18
CA VAL A 54 -5.96 -11.21 -12.01
C VAL A 54 -5.59 -11.29 -13.49
N CYS A 55 -4.48 -10.70 -13.91
CA CYS A 55 -4.10 -10.68 -15.32
C CYS A 55 -3.53 -12.05 -15.74
N PRO A 56 -4.16 -12.80 -16.65
CA PRO A 56 -3.67 -14.11 -17.06
C PRO A 56 -2.57 -14.06 -18.13
N HIS A 57 -2.14 -12.86 -18.54
CA HIS A 57 -1.19 -12.64 -19.65
C HIS A 57 0.04 -11.84 -19.23
N ASP A 58 0.24 -11.59 -17.92
CA ASP A 58 1.32 -10.74 -17.40
C ASP A 58 1.41 -9.37 -18.09
N ALA A 59 0.25 -8.84 -18.49
CA ALA A 59 0.10 -7.57 -19.19
C ALA A 59 -0.04 -6.39 -18.24
N VAL A 60 -0.05 -6.63 -16.93
CA VAL A 60 -0.02 -5.59 -15.89
C VAL A 60 1.29 -5.74 -15.16
N ALA A 61 2.01 -4.65 -14.95
CA ALA A 61 3.29 -4.64 -14.25
C ALA A 61 3.37 -3.51 -13.23
N SER A 62 4.26 -3.68 -12.25
CA SER A 62 4.58 -2.66 -11.25
C SER A 62 5.96 -2.05 -11.48
N ARG A 63 6.10 -0.76 -11.19
CA ARG A 63 7.38 -0.05 -11.16
C ARG A 63 7.91 -0.04 -9.72
N THR A 64 9.00 -0.74 -9.51
CA THR A 64 9.81 -0.76 -8.28
C THR A 64 11.21 -0.25 -8.60
N THR A 65 11.97 0.10 -7.56
CA THR A 65 13.40 0.38 -7.71
C THR A 65 14.09 -0.89 -8.23
N SER A 66 14.90 -0.77 -9.28
CA SER A 66 15.69 -1.90 -9.77
C SER A 66 16.94 -2.06 -8.90
N PHE A 67 17.48 -3.28 -8.85
CA PHE A 67 18.73 -3.52 -8.13
C PHE A 67 19.91 -2.70 -8.70
N ALA A 68 19.94 -2.52 -10.02
CA ALA A 68 20.94 -1.68 -10.69
C ALA A 68 20.89 -0.20 -10.27
N ALA A 69 19.70 0.32 -9.91
CA ALA A 69 19.57 1.69 -9.44
C ALA A 69 20.33 1.94 -8.12
N LEU A 70 20.73 0.89 -7.40
CA LEU A 70 21.52 0.99 -6.17
C LEU A 70 22.98 1.40 -6.43
N GLU A 71 23.49 1.26 -7.65
CA GLU A 71 24.87 1.65 -8.01
C GLU A 71 25.13 3.15 -7.86
N GLY A 72 24.07 3.98 -7.83
CA GLY A 72 24.19 5.42 -7.62
C GLY A 72 24.50 5.85 -6.18
N PHE A 73 24.43 4.92 -5.21
CA PHE A 73 24.67 5.20 -3.79
C PHE A 73 26.02 4.67 -3.33
N ASP A 74 26.70 5.47 -2.50
CA ASP A 74 28.00 5.13 -1.92
C ASP A 74 27.84 4.23 -0.69
N TYR A 75 26.68 4.30 -0.01
CA TYR A 75 26.31 3.43 1.12
C TYR A 75 24.84 3.02 1.03
N LYS A 76 24.53 1.73 1.16
CA LYS A 76 23.22 1.15 0.84
C LYS A 76 22.60 0.51 2.08
N VAL A 77 21.40 0.97 2.43
CA VAL A 77 20.65 0.49 3.58
C VAL A 77 19.38 -0.20 3.11
N ALA A 78 19.18 -1.46 3.50
CA ALA A 78 17.92 -2.15 3.33
C ALA A 78 17.06 -2.04 4.59
N ILE A 79 15.79 -1.67 4.42
CA ILE A 79 14.76 -1.77 5.45
C ILE A 79 13.76 -2.84 5.00
N PRO A 80 13.97 -4.13 5.33
CA PRO A 80 13.03 -5.17 4.96
C PRO A 80 11.68 -5.00 5.68
N SER A 81 10.58 -5.12 4.94
CA SER A 81 9.27 -5.36 5.53
C SER A 81 9.30 -6.69 6.28
N THR A 82 8.69 -6.75 7.46
CA THR A 82 8.55 -8.00 8.25
C THR A 82 7.79 -9.11 7.51
N VAL A 83 7.08 -8.79 6.42
CA VAL A 83 6.47 -9.77 5.49
C VAL A 83 7.51 -10.71 4.90
N ILE A 84 8.76 -10.26 4.72
CA ILE A 84 9.84 -11.04 4.10
C ILE A 84 10.13 -12.34 4.87
N TYR A 85 9.93 -12.34 6.18
CA TYR A 85 10.19 -13.50 7.04
C TYR A 85 9.22 -14.66 6.80
N GLY A 86 8.06 -14.38 6.21
CA GLY A 86 7.11 -15.40 5.76
C GLY A 86 7.37 -15.96 4.37
N GLN A 87 8.37 -15.47 3.62
CA GLN A 87 8.50 -15.75 2.18
C GLN A 87 9.39 -16.94 1.84
N PHE A 88 10.15 -17.46 2.81
CA PHE A 88 11.11 -18.55 2.60
C PHE A 88 10.58 -19.86 3.22
N GLY A 89 11.25 -20.99 2.96
CA GLY A 89 10.90 -22.29 3.52
C GLY A 89 11.21 -22.41 5.03
N PRO A 90 10.55 -23.36 5.75
CA PRO A 90 10.41 -23.40 7.21
C PRO A 90 11.72 -23.43 8.02
N THR A 91 12.82 -23.84 7.41
CA THR A 91 14.14 -23.91 8.04
C THR A 91 14.89 -22.59 8.08
N ILE A 92 14.51 -21.62 7.23
CA ILE A 92 15.22 -20.35 7.12
C ILE A 92 14.72 -19.38 8.19
N VAL A 93 15.62 -18.87 9.03
CA VAL A 93 15.26 -17.93 10.11
C VAL A 93 15.48 -16.46 9.69
N PRO A 94 14.83 -15.48 10.36
CA PRO A 94 14.97 -14.06 10.04
C PRO A 94 16.42 -13.54 9.92
N ASN A 95 17.31 -13.92 10.84
CA ASN A 95 18.72 -13.47 10.81
C ASN A 95 19.48 -13.92 9.55
N GLU A 96 19.15 -15.09 9.00
CA GLU A 96 19.76 -15.56 7.75
C GLU A 96 19.31 -14.70 6.57
N ILE A 97 18.04 -14.28 6.56
CA ILE A 97 17.50 -13.38 5.53
C ILE A 97 18.17 -12.01 5.61
N LEU A 98 18.36 -11.46 6.82
CA LEU A 98 19.08 -10.20 7.01
C LEU A 98 20.53 -10.30 6.55
N SER A 99 21.20 -11.42 6.85
CA SER A 99 22.58 -11.67 6.42
C SER A 99 22.69 -11.82 4.91
N ALA A 100 21.74 -12.52 4.28
CA ALA A 100 21.68 -12.65 2.84
C ALA A 100 21.50 -11.30 2.14
N LEU A 101 20.72 -10.37 2.71
CA LEU A 101 20.60 -9.00 2.19
C LEU A 101 21.97 -8.27 2.22
N ARG A 102 22.79 -8.48 3.25
CA ARG A 102 24.16 -7.93 3.27
C ARG A 102 25.03 -8.54 2.17
N LEU A 103 25.01 -9.87 2.05
CA LEU A 103 25.80 -10.60 1.06
C LEU A 103 25.50 -10.22 -0.40
N ILE A 104 24.26 -9.85 -0.71
CA ILE A 104 23.89 -9.45 -2.07
C ILE A 104 24.23 -7.99 -2.40
N GLY A 105 24.70 -7.19 -1.45
CA GLY A 105 25.27 -5.87 -1.71
C GLY A 105 24.64 -4.69 -0.96
N PHE A 106 23.93 -4.93 0.16
CA PHE A 106 23.59 -3.86 1.10
C PHE A 106 24.66 -3.75 2.19
N ASP A 107 25.10 -2.54 2.50
CA ASP A 107 26.10 -2.28 3.55
C ASP A 107 25.49 -2.38 4.95
N GLU A 108 24.21 -2.02 5.08
CA GLU A 108 23.46 -2.09 6.34
C GLU A 108 22.06 -2.66 6.10
N VAL A 109 21.56 -3.43 7.08
CA VAL A 109 20.21 -3.98 7.04
C VAL A 109 19.52 -3.72 8.36
N TYR A 110 18.46 -2.91 8.33
CA TYR A 110 17.73 -2.47 9.50
C TYR A 110 16.37 -3.16 9.58
N ASP A 111 16.24 -4.14 10.48
CA ASP A 111 14.97 -4.81 10.74
C ASP A 111 13.89 -3.82 11.20
N LEU A 112 12.68 -3.99 10.65
CA LEU A 112 11.57 -3.08 10.89
C LEU A 112 10.72 -3.44 12.12
N SER A 113 10.89 -4.64 12.71
CA SER A 113 9.98 -5.14 13.73
C SER A 113 9.96 -4.26 14.99
N SER A 114 11.11 -3.78 15.46
CA SER A 114 11.19 -2.88 16.62
C SER A 114 10.48 -1.54 16.37
N ILE A 115 10.56 -0.98 15.16
CA ILE A 115 9.88 0.26 14.81
C ILE A 115 8.36 0.08 14.67
N CYS A 116 7.91 -1.11 14.25
CA CYS A 116 6.49 -1.46 14.30
C CYS A 116 5.96 -1.45 15.75
N GLU A 117 6.70 -2.03 16.71
CA GLU A 117 6.33 -1.97 18.13
C GLU A 117 6.35 -0.54 18.69
N LEU A 118 7.38 0.23 18.35
CA LEU A 118 7.46 1.67 18.67
C LEU A 118 6.23 2.42 18.17
N ASN A 119 5.77 2.11 16.94
CA ASN A 119 4.59 2.73 16.36
C ASN A 119 3.31 2.34 17.12
N CYS A 120 3.15 1.07 17.53
CA CYS A 120 2.03 0.67 18.41
C CYS A 120 2.03 1.46 19.72
N ALA A 121 3.17 1.58 20.39
CA ALA A 121 3.28 2.33 21.64
C ALA A 121 2.96 3.82 21.46
N ALA A 122 3.46 4.45 20.39
CA ALA A 122 3.13 5.84 20.07
C ALA A 122 1.64 6.02 19.71
N THR A 123 1.05 5.03 19.04
CA THR A 123 -0.40 5.03 18.74
C THR A 123 -1.23 4.95 20.00
N GLU A 124 -0.86 4.09 20.95
CA GLU A 124 -1.55 3.98 22.25
C GLU A 124 -1.48 5.30 23.04
N GLU A 125 -0.31 5.96 23.05
CA GLU A 125 -0.16 7.27 23.68
C GLU A 125 -0.99 8.35 22.99
N TYR A 126 -0.97 8.39 21.65
CA TYR A 126 -1.78 9.33 20.87
C TYR A 126 -3.29 9.16 21.13
N LEU A 127 -3.80 7.93 21.11
CA LEU A 127 -5.22 7.61 21.36
C LEU A 127 -5.64 7.95 22.79
N HIS A 128 -4.72 7.85 23.76
CA HIS A 128 -4.98 8.26 25.13
C HIS A 128 -5.17 9.78 25.26
N GLU A 129 -4.33 10.56 24.59
CA GLU A 129 -4.41 12.03 24.59
C GLU A 129 -5.53 12.59 23.70
N HIS A 130 -5.90 11.84 22.65
CA HIS A 130 -6.89 12.26 21.65
C HIS A 130 -8.08 11.29 21.65
N PRO A 131 -9.08 11.48 22.52
CA PRO A 131 -10.23 10.59 22.58
C PRO A 131 -11.20 10.76 21.40
N LYS A 132 -11.01 11.76 20.52
CA LYS A 132 -11.82 12.05 19.33
C LYS A 132 -10.93 12.58 18.20
N PRO A 133 -11.37 12.46 16.92
CA PRO A 133 -12.54 11.72 16.44
C PRO A 133 -12.42 10.21 16.64
N ARG A 134 -13.53 9.47 16.54
CA ARG A 134 -13.57 8.00 16.62
C ARG A 134 -14.23 7.38 15.39
N PRO A 135 -13.68 6.30 14.83
CA PRO A 135 -12.34 5.77 15.10
C PRO A 135 -11.25 6.61 14.42
N PHE A 136 -10.03 6.60 14.98
CA PHE A 136 -8.84 6.89 14.19
C PHE A 136 -8.52 5.72 13.26
N ILE A 137 -8.06 6.01 12.06
CA ILE A 137 -7.77 5.03 11.01
C ILE A 137 -6.26 4.98 10.79
N THR A 138 -5.66 3.80 10.80
CA THR A 138 -4.22 3.64 10.51
C THR A 138 -3.81 4.28 9.17
N SER A 139 -2.63 4.89 9.15
CA SER A 139 -2.01 5.52 7.97
C SER A 139 -1.01 4.61 7.25
N THR A 140 -0.81 3.38 7.74
CA THR A 140 0.30 2.51 7.33
C THR A 140 0.16 1.96 5.91
N CYS A 141 -1.08 1.67 5.47
CA CYS A 141 -1.38 1.18 4.14
C CYS A 141 -1.57 2.34 3.14
N PRO A 142 -0.65 2.57 2.19
CA PRO A 142 -0.75 3.70 1.26
C PRO A 142 -1.96 3.62 0.33
N VAL A 143 -2.47 2.41 0.06
CA VAL A 143 -3.70 2.21 -0.72
C VAL A 143 -4.92 2.72 0.05
N VAL A 144 -4.96 2.49 1.37
CA VAL A 144 -6.05 2.96 2.25
C VAL A 144 -6.02 4.48 2.38
N VAL A 145 -4.83 5.07 2.55
CA VAL A 145 -4.67 6.53 2.51
C VAL A 145 -5.20 7.11 1.19
N ARG A 146 -4.81 6.53 0.04
CA ARG A 146 -5.26 7.01 -1.28
C ARG A 146 -6.76 6.84 -1.53
N ILE A 147 -7.37 5.76 -1.06
CA ILE A 147 -8.83 5.60 -1.22
C ILE A 147 -9.60 6.56 -0.31
N ILE A 148 -9.10 6.83 0.90
CA ILE A 148 -9.66 7.86 1.78
C ILE A 148 -9.58 9.23 1.10
N GLN A 149 -8.40 9.63 0.63
CA GLN A 149 -8.21 10.91 -0.06
C GLN A 149 -9.15 11.13 -1.25
N ARG A 150 -9.47 10.06 -2.00
CA ARG A 150 -10.22 10.16 -3.27
C ARG A 150 -11.72 9.87 -3.13
N ARG A 151 -12.11 8.97 -2.23
CA ARG A 151 -13.49 8.47 -2.11
C ARG A 151 -14.15 8.87 -0.78
N TYR A 152 -13.37 9.05 0.28
CA TYR A 152 -13.84 9.40 1.62
C TYR A 152 -13.15 10.67 2.14
N PRO A 153 -13.24 11.80 1.41
CA PRO A 153 -12.46 13.00 1.73
C PRO A 153 -12.77 13.55 3.14
N THR A 154 -13.97 13.31 3.66
CA THR A 154 -14.40 13.65 5.02
C THR A 154 -13.58 12.92 6.10
N LEU A 155 -13.08 11.72 5.79
CA LEU A 155 -12.31 10.88 6.71
C LEU A 155 -10.81 11.18 6.70
N CYS A 156 -10.32 12.12 5.88
CA CYS A 156 -8.90 12.47 5.86
C CYS A 156 -8.40 12.96 7.24
N GLY A 157 -9.24 13.67 7.99
CA GLY A 157 -8.94 14.11 9.35
C GLY A 157 -9.02 13.02 10.42
N GLN A 158 -9.46 11.81 10.07
CA GLN A 158 -9.48 10.63 10.95
C GLN A 158 -8.27 9.71 10.72
N LEU A 159 -7.40 10.00 9.75
CA LEU A 159 -6.13 9.28 9.61
C LEU A 159 -5.24 9.58 10.82
N LEU A 160 -4.71 8.54 11.44
CA LEU A 160 -3.78 8.62 12.55
C LEU A 160 -2.53 9.42 12.10
N PRO A 161 -2.19 10.54 12.75
CA PRO A 161 -1.11 11.44 12.30
C PRO A 161 0.27 10.98 12.75
N ILE A 162 0.52 9.66 12.70
CA ILE A 162 1.81 9.03 12.98
C ILE A 162 2.32 8.43 11.67
N GLU A 163 3.57 8.73 11.33
CA GLU A 163 4.22 8.23 10.11
C GLU A 163 4.33 6.70 10.12
N PRO A 164 4.21 6.03 8.95
CA PRO A 164 4.36 4.58 8.88
C PRO A 164 5.76 4.13 9.34
N PRO A 165 5.92 2.94 9.95
CA PRO A 165 7.20 2.47 10.50
C PRO A 165 8.41 2.62 9.57
N ARG A 166 8.23 2.36 8.27
CA ARG A 166 9.30 2.50 7.26
C ARG A 166 9.84 3.94 7.14
N GLU A 167 8.97 4.95 7.28
CA GLU A 167 9.35 6.37 7.23
C GLU A 167 10.02 6.78 8.55
N ILE A 168 9.50 6.31 9.69
CA ILE A 168 10.13 6.50 11.00
C ILE A 168 11.55 5.91 11.00
N ALA A 169 11.71 4.66 10.55
CA ALA A 169 13.01 4.00 10.44
C ALA A 169 13.96 4.78 9.54
N ALA A 170 13.50 5.19 8.35
CA ALA A 170 14.31 5.99 7.42
C ALA A 170 14.69 7.35 8.02
N LYS A 171 13.79 8.03 8.72
CA LYS A 171 14.06 9.31 9.41
C LYS A 171 15.12 9.17 10.50
N ILE A 172 15.08 8.08 11.28
CA ILE A 172 16.12 7.74 12.26
C ILE A 172 17.46 7.54 11.55
N LEU A 173 17.50 6.70 10.52
CA LEU A 173 18.70 6.37 9.76
C LEU A 173 19.33 7.61 9.10
N ARG A 174 18.50 8.51 8.54
CA ARG A 174 18.95 9.81 8.00
C ARG A 174 19.55 10.74 9.04
N THR A 175 19.14 10.61 10.29
CA THR A 175 19.67 11.44 11.39
C THR A 175 21.03 10.93 11.86
N ILE A 176 21.26 9.61 11.84
CA ILE A 176 22.44 8.99 12.44
C ILE A 176 23.55 8.70 11.42
N LEU A 177 23.23 8.12 10.26
CA LEU A 177 24.22 7.54 9.36
C LEU A 177 25.15 8.58 8.71
N PRO A 178 24.67 9.75 8.23
CA PRO A 178 25.57 10.75 7.64
C PRO A 178 26.68 11.19 8.60
N LYS A 179 26.36 11.32 9.90
CA LYS A 179 27.32 11.71 10.94
C LYS A 179 28.26 10.56 11.30
N ALA A 180 27.72 9.36 11.43
CA ALA A 180 28.50 8.18 11.80
C ALA A 180 29.50 7.78 10.71
N LEU A 181 29.11 7.92 9.44
CA LEU A 181 29.90 7.48 8.28
C LEU A 181 30.75 8.61 7.67
N GLY A 182 30.43 9.88 7.96
CA GLY A 182 31.06 11.02 7.28
C GLY A 182 30.68 11.13 5.79
N ILE A 183 29.56 10.55 5.38
CA ILE A 183 29.06 10.53 4.00
C ILE A 183 27.86 11.49 3.88
N PRO A 184 27.75 12.30 2.81
CA PRO A 184 26.58 13.15 2.57
C PRO A 184 25.27 12.34 2.55
N ALA A 185 24.18 12.88 3.10
CA ALA A 185 22.91 12.16 3.21
C ALA A 185 22.41 11.64 1.85
N GLU A 186 22.56 12.43 0.78
CA GLU A 186 22.14 12.08 -0.59
C GLU A 186 22.91 10.89 -1.19
N LYS A 187 24.08 10.56 -0.64
CA LYS A 187 24.91 9.43 -1.05
C LYS A 187 24.56 8.13 -0.35
N ILE A 188 23.68 8.19 0.65
CA ILE A 188 23.18 7.02 1.36
C ILE A 188 21.85 6.62 0.73
N GLY A 189 21.77 5.43 0.15
CA GLY A 189 20.56 4.86 -0.42
C GLY A 189 19.75 4.09 0.61
N ILE A 190 18.60 4.61 1.04
CA ILE A 190 17.70 3.93 1.98
C ILE A 190 16.54 3.31 1.22
N ILE A 191 16.51 1.98 1.19
CA ILE A 191 15.66 1.19 0.30
C ILE A 191 14.76 0.26 1.11
N HIS A 192 13.45 0.36 0.90
CA HIS A 192 12.51 -0.55 1.53
C HIS A 192 12.29 -1.82 0.71
N ILE A 193 12.41 -3.00 1.31
CA ILE A 193 12.05 -4.26 0.63
C ILE A 193 10.58 -4.56 0.92
N THR A 194 9.74 -4.62 -0.12
CA THR A 194 8.28 -4.49 0.04
C THR A 194 7.45 -5.52 -0.73
N PRO A 195 6.31 -5.99 -0.17
CA PRO A 195 5.32 -6.79 -0.92
C PRO A 195 4.32 -5.93 -1.71
N CYS A 196 4.45 -4.60 -1.71
CA CYS A 196 3.40 -3.70 -2.19
C CYS A 196 3.92 -2.62 -3.17
N PRO A 197 3.34 -2.50 -4.37
CA PRO A 197 3.77 -1.51 -5.35
C PRO A 197 3.39 -0.08 -4.92
N ALA A 198 2.30 0.08 -4.17
CA ALA A 198 1.86 1.39 -3.69
C ALA A 198 2.85 2.05 -2.71
N LYS A 199 3.85 1.31 -2.18
CA LYS A 199 4.93 1.91 -1.38
C LYS A 199 5.82 2.83 -2.23
N MET A 200 6.06 2.50 -3.49
CA MET A 200 6.75 3.42 -4.41
C MET A 200 5.97 4.71 -4.62
N VAL A 201 4.64 4.63 -4.65
CA VAL A 201 3.77 5.80 -4.75
C VAL A 201 3.89 6.68 -3.51
N SER A 202 3.85 6.12 -2.31
CA SER A 202 4.02 6.91 -1.08
C SER A 202 5.44 7.45 -0.88
N ILE A 203 6.46 6.88 -1.51
CA ILE A 203 7.83 7.40 -1.48
C ILE A 203 8.00 8.56 -2.46
N ASN A 204 7.48 8.42 -3.69
CA ASN A 204 7.61 9.43 -4.75
C ASN A 204 6.58 10.57 -4.64
N SER A 205 5.46 10.33 -3.96
CA SER A 205 4.37 11.29 -3.77
C SER A 205 3.71 11.05 -2.41
N PRO A 206 4.43 11.29 -1.30
CA PRO A 206 3.92 11.13 0.06
C PRO A 206 2.68 12.01 0.31
N ALA A 207 1.76 11.51 1.13
CA ALA A 207 0.52 12.22 1.46
C ALA A 207 0.63 13.10 2.71
N SER A 208 1.63 12.85 3.56
CA SER A 208 1.83 13.44 4.89
C SER A 208 3.19 14.12 5.08
N LEU A 209 4.10 14.00 4.09
CA LEU A 209 5.45 14.54 4.11
C LEU A 209 5.67 15.40 2.86
N GLU A 210 6.57 16.37 2.95
CA GLU A 210 7.03 17.11 1.77
C GLU A 210 7.88 16.22 0.84
N ARG A 211 8.75 15.39 1.44
CA ARG A 211 9.60 14.41 0.76
C ARG A 211 9.79 13.19 1.65
N SER A 212 9.74 12.00 1.06
CA SER A 212 10.03 10.76 1.79
C SER A 212 11.50 10.71 2.23
N TYR A 213 11.75 10.07 3.37
CA TYR A 213 13.12 9.82 3.85
C TYR A 213 13.77 8.62 3.13
N LEU A 214 12.98 7.82 2.40
CA LEU A 214 13.45 6.72 1.57
C LEU A 214 13.76 7.16 0.14
N ASP A 215 14.72 6.50 -0.50
CA ASP A 215 15.06 6.73 -1.91
C ASP A 215 14.35 5.76 -2.86
N GLY A 216 13.76 4.69 -2.33
CA GLY A 216 13.10 3.70 -3.17
C GLY A 216 12.57 2.50 -2.42
N ALA A 217 11.97 1.59 -3.18
CA ALA A 217 11.52 0.30 -2.70
C ALA A 217 11.70 -0.78 -3.76
N ILE A 218 12.32 -1.88 -3.35
CA ILE A 218 12.51 -3.07 -4.18
C ILE A 218 11.43 -4.08 -3.81
N SER A 219 10.86 -4.74 -4.80
CA SER A 219 9.85 -5.75 -4.53
C SER A 219 10.48 -7.01 -3.96
N ILE A 220 9.80 -7.67 -3.00
CA ILE A 220 10.23 -8.96 -2.48
C ILE A 220 10.41 -9.96 -3.63
N ARG A 221 9.46 -10.00 -4.58
CA ARG A 221 9.53 -10.85 -5.77
C ARG A 221 10.80 -10.67 -6.59
N ASP A 222 11.24 -9.43 -6.82
CA ASP A 222 12.38 -9.14 -7.70
C ASP A 222 13.72 -9.47 -7.04
N ILE A 223 13.81 -9.38 -5.71
CA ILE A 223 15.03 -9.64 -4.94
C ILE A 223 15.12 -11.06 -4.37
N PHE A 224 14.00 -11.80 -4.37
CA PHE A 224 13.91 -13.14 -3.82
C PHE A 224 14.95 -14.13 -4.40
N PRO A 225 15.18 -14.20 -5.73
CA PRO A 225 16.18 -15.12 -6.29
C PRO A 225 17.60 -14.89 -5.76
N GLN A 226 18.00 -13.63 -5.60
CA GLN A 226 19.33 -13.24 -5.13
C GLN A 226 19.50 -13.61 -3.65
N ILE A 227 18.47 -13.37 -2.82
CA ILE A 227 18.48 -13.79 -1.41
C ILE A 227 18.57 -15.32 -1.33
N LEU A 228 17.77 -16.04 -2.10
CA LEU A 228 17.76 -17.49 -2.11
C LEU A 228 19.13 -18.08 -2.54
N GLU A 229 19.78 -17.46 -3.52
CA GLU A 229 21.12 -17.88 -3.94
C GLU A 229 22.18 -17.60 -2.86
N ALA A 230 22.10 -16.46 -2.17
CA ALA A 230 22.99 -16.16 -1.04
C ALA A 230 22.81 -17.15 0.12
N LEU A 231 21.56 -17.49 0.47
CA LEU A 231 21.24 -18.46 1.52
C LEU A 231 21.80 -19.87 1.24
N ARG A 232 21.89 -20.28 -0.04
CA ARG A 232 22.46 -21.59 -0.43
C ARG A 232 23.98 -21.65 -0.28
N LYS A 233 24.67 -20.51 -0.27
CA LYS A 233 26.14 -20.45 -0.26
C LYS A 233 26.74 -20.38 1.16
N SER A 234 25.92 -20.31 2.20
CA SER A 234 26.36 -19.96 3.57
C SER A 234 26.08 -21.04 4.62
N GLU A 235 26.54 -22.28 4.46
CA GLU A 235 26.26 -23.34 5.46
C GLU A 235 27.02 -23.19 6.79
N GLU A 236 28.32 -22.85 6.78
CA GLU A 236 29.12 -22.71 8.02
C GLU A 236 28.80 -21.45 8.83
N ASP A 237 28.44 -20.36 8.13
CA ASP A 237 28.21 -19.03 8.70
C ASP A 237 26.85 -18.91 9.41
N VAL A 238 25.95 -19.86 9.14
CA VAL A 238 24.59 -19.93 9.69
C VAL A 238 24.61 -20.38 11.15
N LEU A 239 25.38 -21.42 11.49
CA LEU A 239 25.43 -21.97 12.85
C LEU A 239 25.85 -20.91 13.88
N MET A 240 26.88 -20.11 13.57
CA MET A 240 27.36 -19.07 14.47
C MET A 240 26.33 -17.96 14.69
N ARG A 241 25.55 -17.59 13.67
CA ARG A 241 24.50 -16.57 13.77
C ARG A 241 23.27 -17.05 14.54
N HIS A 242 23.00 -18.35 14.55
CA HIS A 242 21.98 -18.95 15.43
C HIS A 242 22.39 -18.87 16.90
N LEU A 243 23.67 -19.08 17.19
CA LEU A 243 24.19 -19.05 18.56
C LEU A 243 24.36 -17.61 19.10
N PHE A 244 24.65 -16.64 18.22
CA PHE A 244 24.87 -15.24 18.57
C PHE A 244 24.05 -14.29 17.68
N PRO A 245 22.74 -14.09 17.97
CA PRO A 245 21.90 -13.23 17.16
C PRO A 245 22.32 -11.75 17.30
N GLU A 246 22.60 -11.10 16.18
CA GLU A 246 22.94 -9.66 16.13
C GLU A 246 21.72 -8.75 16.27
N THR A 247 20.54 -9.23 15.88
CA THR A 247 19.30 -8.46 15.81
C THR A 247 18.30 -8.96 16.84
N LEU A 248 17.81 -8.03 17.66
CA LEU A 248 16.66 -8.27 18.53
C LEU A 248 15.37 -8.01 17.75
N PHE A 249 14.53 -9.03 17.63
CA PHE A 249 13.25 -8.92 16.95
C PHE A 249 12.11 -8.69 17.95
N SER A 250 11.18 -7.82 17.57
CA SER A 250 9.91 -7.65 18.27
C SER A 250 8.90 -8.70 17.82
N GLY A 251 8.32 -9.48 18.75
CA GLY A 251 7.19 -10.36 18.41
C GLY A 251 5.91 -9.59 18.04
N ILE A 252 5.68 -8.42 18.64
CA ILE A 252 4.59 -7.51 18.24
C ILE A 252 4.83 -7.06 16.79
N GLY A 253 6.03 -6.56 16.49
CA GLY A 253 6.40 -6.08 15.17
C GLY A 253 6.46 -7.16 14.09
N MET A 254 6.84 -8.39 14.46
CA MET A 254 6.76 -9.55 13.56
C MET A 254 5.31 -9.87 13.15
N GLY A 255 4.31 -9.51 13.97
CA GLY A 255 2.89 -9.75 13.69
C GLY A 255 2.24 -8.75 12.73
N TRP A 256 2.83 -7.56 12.55
CA TRP A 256 2.34 -6.49 11.66
C TRP A 256 2.06 -6.86 10.18
N PRO A 257 2.74 -7.86 9.57
CA PRO A 257 2.35 -8.35 8.25
C PRO A 257 0.91 -8.86 8.16
N LEU A 258 0.35 -9.29 9.28
CA LEU A 258 -0.96 -9.93 9.37
C LEU A 258 -2.04 -8.91 9.70
N SER A 259 -3.25 -9.13 9.20
CA SER A 259 -4.44 -8.39 9.64
C SER A 259 -4.60 -8.53 11.16
N GLY A 260 -4.69 -7.41 11.87
CA GLY A 260 -4.75 -7.36 13.33
C GLY A 260 -3.37 -7.34 14.01
N GLY A 261 -2.29 -7.26 13.24
CA GLY A 261 -0.95 -7.16 13.78
C GLY A 261 -0.70 -5.83 14.49
N GLU A 262 -1.25 -4.73 13.97
CA GLU A 262 -1.17 -3.41 14.60
C GLU A 262 -2.11 -3.34 15.81
N THR A 263 -3.33 -3.85 15.69
CA THR A 263 -4.28 -3.87 16.81
C THR A 263 -3.83 -4.73 17.98
N ARG A 264 -3.14 -5.85 17.73
CA ARG A 264 -2.55 -6.70 18.80
C ARG A 264 -1.54 -5.95 19.65
N GLY A 265 -0.86 -4.95 19.09
CA GLY A 265 0.07 -4.12 19.82
C GLY A 265 -0.59 -3.08 20.74
N LEU A 266 -1.90 -2.85 20.62
CA LEU A 266 -2.67 -1.90 21.44
C LEU A 266 -3.33 -2.63 22.62
N LYS A 267 -3.05 -2.20 23.86
CA LYS A 267 -3.50 -2.93 25.06
C LYS A 267 -4.74 -2.33 25.71
N ARG A 268 -4.98 -1.03 25.55
CA ARG A 268 -5.99 -0.27 26.31
C ARG A 268 -7.12 0.34 25.48
N HIS A 269 -7.17 0.04 24.20
CA HIS A 269 -8.11 0.64 23.25
C HIS A 269 -8.96 -0.39 22.54
N ARG A 270 -10.21 -0.05 22.27
CA ARG A 270 -11.07 -0.90 21.44
C ARG A 270 -10.70 -0.71 19.98
N ALA A 271 -9.91 -1.65 19.47
CA ALA A 271 -9.39 -1.65 18.12
C ALA A 271 -10.05 -2.74 17.24
N VAL A 272 -10.27 -2.43 15.96
CA VAL A 272 -10.80 -3.38 14.98
C VAL A 272 -9.86 -3.45 13.78
N ALA A 273 -9.61 -4.66 13.28
CA ALA A 273 -8.82 -4.87 12.08
C ALA A 273 -9.71 -5.34 10.91
N VAL A 274 -9.46 -4.77 9.74
CA VAL A 274 -10.17 -5.05 8.50
C VAL A 274 -9.14 -5.26 7.40
N SER A 275 -9.26 -6.37 6.67
CA SER A 275 -8.36 -6.68 5.56
C SER A 275 -9.13 -6.99 4.28
N GLY A 276 -8.52 -6.64 3.15
CA GLY A 276 -9.14 -6.71 1.84
C GLY A 276 -9.85 -5.41 1.45
N ILE A 277 -9.62 -4.96 0.22
CA ILE A 277 -10.07 -3.65 -0.24
C ILE A 277 -11.59 -3.48 -0.24
N ARG A 278 -12.35 -4.55 -0.52
CA ARG A 278 -13.82 -4.50 -0.54
C ARG A 278 -14.40 -4.32 0.86
N ASP A 279 -13.91 -5.07 1.83
CA ASP A 279 -14.38 -4.96 3.22
C ASP A 279 -13.86 -3.68 3.86
N THR A 280 -12.64 -3.25 3.53
CA THR A 280 -12.13 -1.91 3.90
C THR A 280 -13.07 -0.81 3.41
N MET A 281 -13.48 -0.82 2.14
CA MET A 281 -14.43 0.17 1.61
C MET A 281 -15.78 0.13 2.32
N ARG A 282 -16.31 -1.06 2.61
CA ARG A 282 -17.58 -1.21 3.35
C ARG A 282 -17.47 -0.59 4.74
N VAL A 283 -16.39 -0.87 5.46
CA VAL A 283 -16.19 -0.32 6.80
C VAL A 283 -15.96 1.20 6.75
N LEU A 284 -15.25 1.72 5.75
CA LEU A 284 -15.12 3.17 5.57
C LEU A 284 -16.48 3.84 5.26
N ASP A 285 -17.37 3.19 4.51
CA ASP A 285 -18.76 3.67 4.31
C ASP A 285 -19.50 3.74 5.68
N GLU A 286 -19.30 2.77 6.57
CA GLU A 286 -19.89 2.75 7.93
C GLU A 286 -19.30 3.83 8.86
N VAL A 287 -17.99 4.09 8.75
CA VAL A 287 -17.33 5.18 9.49
C VAL A 287 -17.87 6.54 9.03
N GLU A 288 -17.96 6.79 7.72
CA GLU A 288 -18.53 8.03 7.17
C GLU A 288 -20.01 8.20 7.55
N GLY A 289 -20.75 7.09 7.65
CA GLY A 289 -22.13 7.06 8.16
C GLY A 289 -22.27 7.25 9.67
N GLY A 290 -21.17 7.33 10.43
CA GLY A 290 -21.20 7.53 11.88
C GLY A 290 -21.56 6.28 12.70
N LEU A 291 -21.39 5.07 12.14
CA LEU A 291 -21.84 3.82 12.77
C LEU A 291 -20.80 3.19 13.73
N LEU A 292 -19.52 3.58 13.65
CA LEU A 292 -18.41 2.98 14.41
C LEU A 292 -17.79 3.92 15.46
N GLN A 293 -18.60 4.79 16.07
CA GLN A 293 -18.13 5.81 17.03
C GLN A 293 -17.66 5.24 18.38
N ASP A 294 -17.94 3.95 18.63
CA ASP A 294 -17.56 3.19 19.82
C ASP A 294 -16.23 2.42 19.65
N ILE A 295 -15.58 2.55 18.49
CA ILE A 295 -14.25 2.03 18.17
C ILE A 295 -13.23 3.16 18.30
N ASP A 296 -12.12 2.92 19.00
CA ASP A 296 -11.06 3.91 19.16
C ASP A 296 -10.14 3.93 17.93
N PHE A 297 -9.82 2.74 17.42
CA PHE A 297 -8.83 2.55 16.37
C PHE A 297 -9.25 1.52 15.32
N LEU A 298 -8.99 1.82 14.05
CA LEU A 298 -9.31 0.98 12.91
C LEU A 298 -8.06 0.70 12.07
N GLU A 299 -7.60 -0.55 12.12
CA GLU A 299 -6.55 -1.06 11.24
C GLU A 299 -7.17 -1.50 9.91
N CYS A 300 -7.15 -0.63 8.90
CA CYS A 300 -7.59 -0.95 7.55
C CYS A 300 -6.42 -1.34 6.64
N THR A 301 -6.53 -2.47 5.96
CA THR A 301 -5.55 -2.93 4.97
C THR A 301 -6.21 -3.34 3.66
N ALA A 302 -5.61 -2.94 2.53
CA ALA A 302 -6.19 -3.22 1.21
C ALA A 302 -6.05 -4.68 0.76
N CYS A 303 -5.05 -5.41 1.25
CA CYS A 303 -4.80 -6.79 0.86
C CYS A 303 -5.50 -7.77 1.82
N PRO A 304 -6.03 -8.90 1.34
CA PRO A 304 -6.56 -9.94 2.22
C PRO A 304 -5.47 -10.48 3.16
N ASP A 305 -5.83 -10.81 4.40
CA ASP A 305 -4.92 -11.28 5.45
C ASP A 305 -3.85 -10.27 5.89
N GLY A 306 -3.88 -9.02 5.41
CA GLY A 306 -2.90 -7.97 5.71
C GLY A 306 -1.82 -7.83 4.63
N CYS A 307 -0.68 -7.24 4.98
CA CYS A 307 0.44 -7.03 4.05
C CYS A 307 1.06 -8.33 3.53
N VAL A 308 0.94 -9.45 4.27
CA VAL A 308 1.37 -10.79 3.82
C VAL A 308 0.66 -11.23 2.56
N GLY A 309 -0.59 -10.77 2.35
CA GLY A 309 -1.33 -11.01 1.14
C GLY A 309 -0.88 -10.15 -0.04
N GLY A 310 0.12 -9.26 0.12
CA GLY A 310 0.56 -8.30 -0.89
C GLY A 310 0.96 -8.92 -2.23
N PRO A 311 0.74 -8.22 -3.36
CA PRO A 311 0.86 -8.83 -4.70
C PRO A 311 2.30 -9.01 -5.16
N LEU A 312 3.29 -8.48 -4.46
CA LEU A 312 4.72 -8.65 -4.78
C LEU A 312 5.43 -9.62 -3.82
N GLY A 313 4.68 -10.45 -3.10
CA GLY A 313 5.23 -11.65 -2.45
C GLY A 313 5.52 -12.77 -3.46
N VAL A 314 6.17 -13.82 -2.96
CA VAL A 314 6.52 -15.03 -3.72
C VAL A 314 5.79 -16.26 -3.17
N GLU A 315 5.79 -16.42 -1.85
CA GLU A 315 5.16 -17.56 -1.20
C GLU A 315 3.63 -17.46 -1.22
N ASN A 316 2.97 -18.62 -1.16
CA ASN A 316 1.55 -18.69 -0.90
C ASN A 316 1.21 -17.94 0.39
N ARG A 317 0.29 -16.97 0.31
CA ARG A 317 -0.05 -16.10 1.44
C ARG A 317 -0.47 -16.84 2.71
N PHE A 318 -1.09 -18.02 2.58
CA PHE A 318 -1.55 -18.81 3.72
C PHE A 318 -0.39 -19.49 4.43
N LEU A 319 0.59 -20.01 3.67
CA LEU A 319 1.82 -20.57 4.22
C LEU A 319 2.68 -19.47 4.86
N ALA A 320 2.82 -18.33 4.16
CA ALA A 320 3.53 -17.17 4.70
C ALA A 320 2.89 -16.66 6.00
N LYS A 321 1.56 -16.64 6.08
CA LYS A 321 0.82 -16.31 7.30
C LYS A 321 1.11 -17.30 8.43
N SER A 322 1.02 -18.60 8.16
CA SER A 322 1.31 -19.65 9.16
C SER A 322 2.70 -19.48 9.75
N ARG A 323 3.69 -19.25 8.88
CA ARG A 323 5.08 -19.04 9.27
C ARG A 323 5.27 -17.79 10.13
N ILE A 324 4.64 -16.67 9.76
CA ILE A 324 4.72 -15.45 10.57
C ILE A 324 4.10 -15.68 11.96
N LEU A 325 3.01 -16.44 12.07
CA LEU A 325 2.43 -16.78 13.38
C LEU A 325 3.38 -17.64 14.23
N GLU A 326 4.10 -18.59 13.63
CA GLU A 326 5.14 -19.38 14.30
C GLU A 326 6.28 -18.49 14.82
N LEU A 327 6.75 -17.56 13.99
CA LEU A 327 7.80 -16.60 14.36
C LEU A 327 7.37 -15.69 15.51
N VAL A 328 6.12 -15.19 15.46
CA VAL A 328 5.56 -14.36 16.53
C VAL A 328 5.43 -15.17 17.83
N ALA A 329 5.01 -16.43 17.76
CA ALA A 329 4.96 -17.30 18.94
C ALA A 329 6.34 -17.56 19.54
N ALA A 330 7.36 -17.74 18.69
CA ALA A 330 8.75 -17.94 19.12
C ALA A 330 9.38 -16.68 19.74
N ALA A 331 9.09 -15.49 19.18
CA ALA A 331 9.59 -14.22 19.69
C ALA A 331 8.90 -13.79 21.00
N GLY A 332 7.65 -14.23 21.22
CA GLY A 332 6.86 -13.87 22.40
C GLY A 332 6.34 -12.42 22.37
N GLU A 333 5.85 -11.92 23.51
CA GLU A 333 5.24 -10.59 23.63
C GLU A 333 6.05 -9.63 24.52
N HIS A 334 7.32 -9.96 24.78
CA HIS A 334 8.20 -9.09 25.55
C HIS A 334 8.48 -7.82 24.76
N ALA A 335 8.32 -6.68 25.43
CA ALA A 335 8.59 -5.40 24.79
C ALA A 335 10.09 -5.27 24.48
N VAL A 336 10.43 -4.86 23.26
CA VAL A 336 11.82 -4.62 22.85
C VAL A 336 12.15 -3.13 22.70
N VAL A 337 11.15 -2.26 22.93
CA VAL A 337 11.32 -0.80 22.91
C VAL A 337 11.14 -0.19 24.31
N ASP A 338 11.93 0.83 24.64
CA ASP A 338 11.75 1.59 25.87
C ASP A 338 10.62 2.61 25.70
N LEU A 339 9.51 2.42 26.41
CA LEU A 339 8.34 3.29 26.36
C LEU A 339 8.63 4.75 26.70
N LYS A 340 9.64 5.04 27.54
CA LYS A 340 10.05 6.42 27.85
C LYS A 340 10.69 7.09 26.65
N ASP A 341 11.47 6.34 25.87
CA ASP A 341 12.05 6.84 24.64
C ASP A 341 10.98 7.04 23.55
N VAL A 342 10.02 6.13 23.44
CA VAL A 342 8.88 6.30 22.53
C VAL A 342 8.10 7.57 22.86
N SER A 343 7.72 7.75 24.13
CA SER A 343 7.01 8.94 24.60
C SER A 343 7.81 10.22 24.35
N ARG A 344 9.12 10.20 24.57
CA ARG A 344 10.00 11.33 24.24
C ARG A 344 10.01 11.67 22.74
N LEU A 345 10.02 10.66 21.86
CA LEU A 345 9.97 10.87 20.41
C LEU A 345 8.59 11.39 19.97
N TYR A 346 7.53 10.84 20.54
CA TYR A 346 6.15 11.27 20.34
C TYR A 346 5.97 12.75 20.69
N HIS A 347 6.29 13.16 21.92
CA HIS A 347 6.15 14.55 22.36
C HIS A 347 7.08 15.55 21.64
N LYS A 348 8.15 15.06 20.99
CA LYS A 348 9.01 15.88 20.12
C LYS A 348 8.48 16.00 18.69
N ASN A 349 7.29 15.46 18.40
CA ASN A 349 6.71 15.35 17.06
C ASN A 349 7.65 14.64 16.06
N PHE A 350 8.55 13.78 16.54
CA PHE A 350 9.50 13.10 15.67
C PHE A 350 8.79 12.03 14.81
N LEU A 351 7.74 11.43 15.35
CA LEU A 351 6.94 10.37 14.73
C LEU A 351 5.76 10.90 13.91
N SER A 352 5.46 12.19 14.02
CA SER A 352 4.26 12.80 13.46
C SER A 352 4.41 13.10 11.96
N PHE A 353 3.27 13.24 11.28
CA PHE A 353 3.21 13.81 9.93
C PHE A 353 3.81 15.23 9.89
N ASP A 354 4.40 15.61 8.77
CA ASP A 354 4.82 17.01 8.53
C ASP A 354 3.58 17.90 8.29
N HIS A 355 2.57 17.36 7.60
CA HIS A 355 1.28 18.02 7.40
C HIS A 355 0.12 17.02 7.35
N PRO A 356 -1.12 17.44 7.69
CA PRO A 356 -2.29 16.58 7.57
C PRO A 356 -2.51 16.06 6.14
N VAL A 357 -3.00 14.83 6.03
CA VAL A 357 -3.42 14.27 4.75
C VAL A 357 -4.61 15.05 4.23
N SER A 358 -4.50 15.54 2.99
CA SER A 358 -5.55 16.34 2.36
C SER A 358 -6.34 15.52 1.32
N PRO A 359 -7.64 15.82 1.14
CA PRO A 359 -8.42 15.26 0.04
C PRO A 359 -7.77 15.48 -1.32
N VAL A 360 -7.78 14.45 -2.16
CA VAL A 360 -7.42 14.58 -3.57
C VAL A 360 -8.71 14.82 -4.34
N GLY A 361 -8.85 16.03 -4.88
CA GLY A 361 -10.09 16.50 -5.50
C GLY A 361 -10.73 15.48 -6.46
N ALA A 362 -12.04 15.31 -6.34
CA ALA A 362 -12.82 14.45 -7.22
C ALA A 362 -12.56 14.84 -8.68
N ARG A 363 -12.42 13.86 -9.59
CA ARG A 363 -12.25 14.12 -11.03
C ARG A 363 -13.54 14.75 -11.59
N PRO A 364 -13.63 16.08 -11.76
CA PRO A 364 -14.91 16.69 -12.13
C PRO A 364 -15.25 16.32 -13.58
N LEU A 365 -16.54 16.29 -13.93
CA LEU A 365 -16.98 16.00 -15.31
C LEU A 365 -16.46 17.04 -16.33
N ASP A 366 -16.18 18.24 -15.85
CA ASP A 366 -15.55 19.34 -16.56
C ASP A 366 -14.77 20.20 -15.56
N PRO A 367 -13.63 20.82 -15.93
CA PRO A 367 -12.97 21.81 -15.08
C PRO A 367 -13.86 23.02 -14.76
N ASP A 368 -14.78 23.39 -15.66
CA ASP A 368 -15.75 24.47 -15.43
C ASP A 368 -16.97 23.96 -14.62
N PRO A 369 -17.28 24.55 -13.44
CA PRO A 369 -18.38 24.07 -12.59
C PRO A 369 -19.75 24.05 -13.28
N ALA A 370 -20.05 25.05 -14.12
CA ALA A 370 -21.34 25.13 -14.81
C ALA A 370 -21.46 24.04 -15.90
N LYS A 371 -20.38 23.75 -16.63
CA LYS A 371 -20.31 22.61 -17.57
C LYS A 371 -20.34 21.29 -16.82
N ALA A 372 -19.69 21.17 -15.67
CA ALA A 372 -19.72 19.96 -14.85
C ALA A 372 -21.14 19.62 -14.40
N ILE A 373 -21.91 20.60 -13.92
CA ILE A 373 -23.33 20.44 -13.55
C ILE A 373 -24.16 20.02 -14.78
N ARG A 374 -23.95 20.65 -15.94
CA ARG A 374 -24.64 20.28 -17.19
C ARG A 374 -24.33 18.84 -17.61
N LYS A 375 -23.06 18.45 -17.56
CA LYS A 375 -22.62 17.07 -17.84
C LYS A 375 -23.18 16.08 -16.82
N ALA A 376 -23.28 16.43 -15.55
CA ALA A 376 -23.89 15.58 -14.52
C ALA A 376 -25.36 15.33 -14.82
N LYS A 377 -26.14 16.38 -15.14
CA LYS A 377 -27.54 16.24 -15.57
C LYS A 377 -27.67 15.38 -16.84
N ARG A 378 -26.77 15.57 -17.81
CA ARG A 378 -26.73 14.75 -19.04
C ARG A 378 -26.39 13.29 -18.72
N ARG A 379 -25.48 13.03 -17.78
CA ARG A 379 -25.07 11.69 -17.37
C ARG A 379 -26.26 10.91 -16.83
N GLU A 380 -27.06 11.50 -15.94
CA GLU A 380 -28.25 10.82 -15.41
C GLU A 380 -29.23 10.44 -16.55
N LYS A 381 -29.41 11.33 -17.55
CA LYS A 381 -30.23 11.01 -18.74
C LYS A 381 -29.63 9.87 -19.57
N VAL A 382 -28.32 9.86 -19.78
CA VAL A 382 -27.63 8.78 -20.51
C VAL A 382 -27.73 7.48 -19.74
N PHE A 383 -27.46 7.50 -18.44
CA PHE A 383 -27.51 6.34 -17.55
C PHE A 383 -28.89 5.69 -17.54
N ALA A 384 -29.97 6.49 -17.50
CA ALA A 384 -31.35 5.98 -17.59
C ALA A 384 -31.70 5.31 -18.93
N ARG A 385 -30.95 5.59 -20.02
CA ARG A 385 -31.13 4.95 -21.34
C ARG A 385 -30.31 3.67 -21.50
N LEU A 386 -29.33 3.44 -20.63
CA LEU A 386 -28.51 2.25 -20.63
C LEU A 386 -29.28 1.05 -20.06
N PRO A 387 -28.89 -0.19 -20.39
CA PRO A 387 -29.60 -1.39 -19.97
C PRO A 387 -29.47 -1.72 -18.48
N LEU A 388 -28.62 -1.01 -17.72
CA LEU A 388 -28.35 -1.22 -16.29
C LEU A 388 -27.96 -2.67 -15.93
N ARG A 389 -27.24 -3.33 -16.84
CA ARG A 389 -26.77 -4.72 -16.68
C ARG A 389 -25.39 -4.85 -16.07
N ASP A 390 -24.60 -3.77 -16.10
CA ASP A 390 -23.21 -3.74 -15.61
C ASP A 390 -22.32 -4.89 -16.13
N CYS A 391 -22.57 -5.32 -17.37
CA CYS A 391 -21.98 -6.52 -17.95
C CYS A 391 -20.54 -6.38 -18.47
N GLY A 392 -19.99 -5.16 -18.53
CA GLY A 392 -18.61 -4.94 -18.98
C GLY A 392 -18.34 -5.03 -20.49
N VAL A 393 -19.29 -5.51 -21.32
CA VAL A 393 -19.05 -5.84 -22.74
C VAL A 393 -18.55 -4.66 -23.58
N CYS A 394 -19.01 -3.45 -23.30
CA CYS A 394 -18.57 -2.22 -23.98
C CYS A 394 -17.18 -1.71 -23.58
N GLY A 395 -16.46 -2.42 -22.69
CA GLY A 395 -15.17 -1.99 -22.18
C GLY A 395 -15.22 -0.94 -21.06
N ALA A 396 -16.41 -0.61 -20.56
CA ALA A 396 -16.59 0.11 -19.30
C ALA A 396 -17.03 -0.88 -18.19
N PRO A 397 -16.53 -0.74 -16.94
CA PRO A 397 -16.79 -1.70 -15.87
C PRO A 397 -18.26 -1.78 -15.46
N ASP A 398 -19.02 -0.70 -15.64
CA ASP A 398 -20.46 -0.66 -15.41
C ASP A 398 -21.14 0.42 -16.27
N CYS A 399 -22.48 0.40 -16.29
CA CYS A 399 -23.26 1.36 -17.07
C CYS A 399 -23.03 2.81 -16.62
N ARG A 400 -22.70 3.03 -15.34
CA ARG A 400 -22.46 4.39 -14.82
C ARG A 400 -21.13 4.96 -15.32
N SER A 401 -20.11 4.12 -15.35
CA SER A 401 -18.79 4.41 -15.92
C SER A 401 -18.87 4.70 -17.41
N LEU A 402 -19.68 3.95 -18.16
CA LEU A 402 -19.96 4.26 -19.56
C LEU A 402 -20.67 5.61 -19.71
N ALA A 403 -21.66 5.90 -18.88
CA ALA A 403 -22.37 7.19 -18.92
C ALA A 403 -21.41 8.37 -18.63
N ASP A 404 -20.50 8.23 -17.67
CA ASP A 404 -19.42 9.19 -17.41
C ASP A 404 -18.53 9.40 -18.64
N ASP A 405 -18.13 8.30 -19.31
CA ASP A 405 -17.29 8.37 -20.51
C ASP A 405 -18.02 9.04 -21.69
N ILE A 406 -19.32 8.78 -21.88
CA ILE A 406 -20.15 9.39 -22.92
C ILE A 406 -20.25 10.91 -22.73
N VAL A 407 -20.54 11.39 -21.52
CA VAL A 407 -20.66 12.83 -21.28
C VAL A 407 -19.33 13.57 -21.36
N ARG A 408 -18.22 12.84 -21.23
CA ARG A 408 -16.85 13.34 -21.43
C ARG A 408 -16.38 13.26 -22.88
N GLY A 409 -17.14 12.61 -23.76
CA GLY A 409 -16.78 12.43 -25.17
C GLY A 409 -15.75 11.31 -25.41
N TYR A 410 -15.56 10.42 -24.43
CA TYR A 410 -14.63 9.29 -24.51
C TYR A 410 -15.28 8.00 -25.04
N ALA A 411 -16.60 7.99 -25.13
CA ALA A 411 -17.41 6.89 -25.64
C ALA A 411 -18.70 7.47 -26.24
N ARG A 412 -19.47 6.64 -26.93
CA ARG A 412 -20.78 6.96 -27.48
C ARG A 412 -21.82 5.96 -26.98
N LEU A 413 -23.10 6.29 -27.12
CA LEU A 413 -24.18 5.42 -26.63
C LEU A 413 -24.20 4.09 -27.41
N GLU A 414 -23.82 4.15 -28.68
CA GLU A 414 -23.77 3.03 -29.62
C GLU A 414 -22.66 2.04 -29.29
N ASP A 415 -21.68 2.43 -28.47
CA ASP A 415 -20.62 1.52 -28.00
C ASP A 415 -21.20 0.47 -27.03
N CYS A 416 -22.41 0.70 -26.47
CA CYS A 416 -23.15 -0.32 -25.75
C CYS A 416 -23.97 -1.18 -26.71
N PRO A 417 -23.67 -2.49 -26.85
CA PRO A 417 -24.38 -3.39 -27.77
C PRO A 417 -25.84 -3.66 -27.36
N PHE A 418 -26.25 -3.19 -26.17
CA PHE A 418 -27.59 -3.38 -25.62
C PHE A 418 -28.32 -2.06 -25.37
N ALA A 419 -27.73 -0.91 -25.74
CA ALA A 419 -28.42 0.37 -25.59
C ALA A 419 -29.63 0.43 -26.52
N LYS A 420 -30.73 1.00 -26.02
CA LYS A 420 -31.91 1.27 -26.84
C LYS A 420 -31.58 2.42 -27.79
N THR A 421 -31.29 2.12 -29.05
CA THR A 421 -31.30 3.11 -30.11
C THR A 421 -32.75 3.38 -30.51
N ASP A 422 -33.11 4.63 -30.75
CA ASP A 422 -34.45 5.05 -31.22
C ASP A 422 -34.71 4.62 -32.69
N THR A 423 -34.22 3.45 -33.09
CA THR A 423 -34.47 2.82 -34.39
C THR A 423 -35.50 1.71 -34.25
N LYS A 424 -36.74 2.09 -33.93
CA LYS A 424 -37.96 1.33 -34.24
C LYS A 424 -39.06 2.28 -34.71
N GLU A 425 -38.76 3.03 -35.76
CA GLU A 425 -39.76 3.44 -36.75
C GLU A 425 -39.13 3.20 -38.13
N LYS A 426 -39.88 2.55 -39.02
CA LYS A 426 -39.51 2.06 -40.36
C LYS A 426 -38.86 0.68 -40.43
N ARG A 427 -39.69 -0.36 -40.29
CA ARG A 427 -40.04 -1.22 -41.42
C ARG A 427 -41.37 -1.90 -41.19
#